data_AF-A0A239EA29-F1
#
_entry.id   AF-A0A239EA29-F1
#
_cell.length_a   1.000
_cell.length_b   1.000
_cell.length_c   1.000
_cell.angle_alpha   90.00
_cell.angle_beta   90.00
_cell.angle_gamma   90.00
#
_symmetry.space_group_name_H-M   'P 1'
#
loop_
_entity.id
_entity.type
_entity.pdbx_description
1 polymer ?
#
loop_
_entity_poly.entity_id
_entity_poly.type
_entity_poly.pdbx_seq_one_letter_code
_entity_poly.pdbx_strand_id
1 'polypeptide(L)'
;MKRRTFLRATGMGLFLQAFPSLTRAFGQAERVKPRYVASKQRVDNRGVPPDAFLDELIAWGRTAPEDLFTPSAHKDVYANVEHALGPWSGIEQRRAAMLEVMRVLAGFESSWNWDAGRDMTNPRSVAAATMEAGAWQISADSMHFGKDLRALVLRQVGTLDGNDFQRATKQNHPFAMEYVARLLRITVNHNGPVKDHKIDPWLRKDAVAEFLQLLAEP
;
A
#
# COMPACT_ATOMS: atom_id res chain seq x y z
N MET A 1 82.18 45.97 -23.66
CA MET A 1 82.34 46.15 -25.13
C MET A 1 81.09 45.59 -25.80
N LYS A 2 80.58 46.28 -26.83
CA LYS A 2 79.42 45.98 -27.70
C LYS A 2 78.01 46.37 -27.21
N ARG A 3 77.46 47.31 -27.97
CA ARG A 3 76.11 47.89 -27.98
C ARG A 3 75.20 47.14 -28.97
N ARG A 4 73.91 47.51 -28.91
CA ARG A 4 72.82 47.42 -29.92
C ARG A 4 72.01 46.10 -29.82
N THR A 5 70.70 46.04 -30.03
CA THR A 5 69.76 46.94 -30.73
C THR A 5 68.32 46.66 -30.26
N PHE A 6 67.45 47.67 -30.38
CA PHE A 6 65.98 47.64 -30.29
C PHE A 6 65.30 46.64 -31.25
N LEU A 7 64.13 46.10 -30.86
CA LEU A 7 62.96 46.03 -31.74
C LEU A 7 61.63 46.03 -30.94
N ARG A 8 60.68 46.82 -31.46
CA ARG A 8 59.22 46.99 -31.24
C ARG A 8 58.44 45.64 -31.13
N ALA A 9 57.19 45.50 -30.66
CA ALA A 9 56.01 46.37 -30.55
C ALA A 9 54.92 45.74 -29.62
N THR A 10 53.93 46.58 -29.27
CA THR A 10 52.47 46.32 -29.13
C THR A 10 51.93 45.45 -27.98
N GLY A 11 51.35 46.14 -26.99
CA GLY A 11 49.89 46.21 -26.82
C GLY A 11 49.16 45.04 -26.15
N MET A 12 48.65 45.27 -24.94
CA MET A 12 47.26 44.94 -24.55
C MET A 12 47.00 45.47 -23.14
N GLY A 13 46.05 46.42 -23.04
CA GLY A 13 45.50 46.86 -21.76
C GLY A 13 44.61 45.76 -21.18
N LEU A 14 44.87 45.39 -19.92
CA LEU A 14 43.98 44.54 -19.15
C LEU A 14 42.79 45.38 -18.66
N PHE A 15 41.61 45.07 -19.18
CA PHE A 15 40.33 45.47 -18.59
C PHE A 15 40.13 44.71 -17.26
N LEU A 16 39.94 45.43 -16.16
CA LEU A 16 39.31 44.88 -14.95
C LEU A 16 37.85 44.55 -15.28
N GLN A 17 37.49 43.27 -15.28
CA GLN A 17 36.09 42.86 -15.20
C GLN A 17 35.68 42.75 -13.73
N ALA A 18 34.68 43.56 -13.35
CA ALA A 18 33.99 43.45 -12.07
C ALA A 18 33.12 42.19 -12.06
N PHE A 19 33.28 41.35 -11.03
CA PHE A 19 32.39 40.23 -10.76
C PHE A 19 31.09 40.74 -10.11
N PRO A 20 29.90 40.42 -10.64
CA PRO A 20 28.66 40.64 -9.91
C PRO A 20 28.51 39.61 -8.79
N SER A 21 28.23 40.12 -7.60
CA SER A 21 27.87 39.38 -6.40
C SER A 21 26.68 38.45 -6.63
N LEU A 22 26.93 37.15 -6.48
CA LEU A 22 25.92 36.07 -6.46
C LEU A 22 25.10 36.15 -5.17
N THR A 23 24.11 37.04 -5.13
CA THR A 23 23.01 36.93 -4.17
C THR A 23 22.12 35.79 -4.63
N ARG A 24 22.38 34.59 -4.11
CA ARG A 24 21.58 33.39 -4.36
C ARG A 24 20.18 33.62 -3.78
N ALA A 25 19.19 33.79 -4.65
CA ALA A 25 17.79 33.76 -4.29
C ALA A 25 17.50 32.42 -3.60
N PHE A 26 17.16 32.47 -2.32
CA PHE A 26 16.49 31.37 -1.63
C PHE A 26 15.10 31.24 -2.26
N GLY A 27 14.99 30.39 -3.28
CA GLY A 27 13.70 29.92 -3.75
C GLY A 27 12.97 29.27 -2.58
N GLN A 28 11.77 29.76 -2.28
CA GLN A 28 10.86 29.04 -1.41
C GLN A 28 10.63 27.67 -2.04
N ALA A 29 11.13 26.63 -1.39
CA ALA A 29 10.73 25.27 -1.73
C ALA A 29 9.22 25.21 -1.51
N GLU A 30 8.48 25.13 -2.62
CA GLU A 30 7.05 24.86 -2.61
C GLU A 30 6.85 23.62 -1.73
N ARG A 31 6.19 23.78 -0.58
CA ARG A 31 5.89 22.66 0.29
C ARG A 31 4.96 21.74 -0.49
N VAL A 32 5.51 20.67 -1.05
CA VAL A 32 4.73 19.58 -1.64
C VAL A 32 3.72 19.15 -0.60
N LYS A 33 2.43 19.36 -0.89
CA LYS A 33 1.35 18.90 -0.03
C LYS A 33 1.47 17.37 0.06
N PRO A 34 1.54 16.77 1.25
CA PRO A 34 1.65 15.32 1.37
C PRO A 34 0.42 14.67 0.72
N ARG A 35 0.67 13.68 -0.16
CA ARG A 35 -0.38 12.93 -0.87
C ARG A 35 -1.33 12.21 0.10
N TYR A 36 -0.79 11.77 1.23
CA TYR A 36 -1.48 11.03 2.26
C TYR A 36 -1.42 11.78 3.60
N VAL A 37 -2.57 11.98 4.23
CA VAL A 37 -2.71 12.64 5.53
C VAL A 37 -3.48 11.74 6.50
N ALA A 38 -4.69 11.33 6.14
CA ALA A 38 -5.56 10.55 7.01
C ALA A 38 -5.19 9.06 6.99
N SER A 39 -4.88 8.51 5.82
CA SER A 39 -4.39 7.13 5.66
C SER A 39 -2.99 6.93 6.25
N LYS A 40 -2.18 7.99 6.40
CA LYS A 40 -0.88 7.97 7.09
C LYS A 40 -0.97 8.11 8.62
N GLN A 41 -2.16 8.05 9.19
CA GLN A 41 -2.30 8.00 10.65
C GLN A 41 -1.87 6.64 11.21
N ARG A 42 -1.42 6.69 12.46
CA ARG A 42 -0.88 5.54 13.19
C ARG A 42 -1.93 4.43 13.36
N VAL A 43 -1.51 3.19 13.20
CA VAL A 43 -2.28 1.98 13.52
C VAL A 43 -1.58 1.26 14.67
N ASP A 44 -2.26 1.19 15.81
CA ASP A 44 -1.79 0.53 17.04
C ASP A 44 -0.33 0.85 17.39
N ASN A 45 0.43 -0.08 17.97
CA ASN A 45 1.86 0.02 18.21
C ASN A 45 2.73 -0.26 16.97
N ARG A 46 2.12 -0.30 15.77
CA ARG A 46 2.78 -0.70 14.51
C ARG A 46 3.39 0.47 13.73
N GLY A 47 2.91 1.68 13.97
CA GLY A 47 3.39 2.89 13.28
C GLY A 47 2.43 3.33 12.19
N VAL A 48 2.96 3.87 11.09
CA VAL A 48 2.18 4.41 9.95
C VAL A 48 2.43 3.58 8.69
N PRO A 49 1.45 3.44 7.79
CA PRO A 49 1.67 2.69 6.55
C PRO A 49 2.76 3.34 5.68
N PRO A 50 3.59 2.54 4.98
CA PRO A 50 4.48 3.05 3.93
C PRO A 50 3.68 3.64 2.76
N ASP A 51 4.21 4.67 2.12
CA ASP A 51 3.54 5.31 0.96
C ASP A 51 3.40 4.32 -0.20
N ALA A 52 4.42 3.48 -0.43
CA ALA A 52 4.39 2.44 -1.45
C ALA A 52 3.23 1.44 -1.24
N PHE A 53 2.95 1.05 0.00
CA PHE A 53 1.81 0.18 0.31
C PHE A 53 0.48 0.87 -0.04
N LEU A 54 0.34 2.17 0.29
CA LEU A 54 -0.86 2.95 -0.04
C LEU A 54 -1.03 3.14 -1.55
N ASP A 55 0.07 3.42 -2.26
CA ASP A 55 0.07 3.55 -3.72
C ASP A 55 -0.46 2.28 -4.39
N GLU A 56 0.04 1.11 -3.98
CA GLU A 56 -0.40 -0.19 -4.49
C GLU A 56 -1.85 -0.50 -4.14
N LEU A 57 -2.27 -0.18 -2.91
CA LEU A 57 -3.64 -0.39 -2.44
C LEU A 57 -4.65 0.43 -3.25
N ILE A 58 -4.31 1.68 -3.58
CA ILE A 58 -5.15 2.56 -4.42
C ILE A 58 -5.15 2.07 -5.86
N ALA A 59 -3.98 1.70 -6.41
CA ALA A 59 -3.88 1.18 -7.76
C ALA A 59 -4.75 -0.07 -7.94
N TRP A 60 -4.70 -1.01 -7.00
CA TRP A 60 -5.59 -2.16 -6.99
C TRP A 60 -7.05 -1.71 -6.86
N GLY A 61 -7.38 -0.85 -5.90
CA GLY A 61 -8.74 -0.39 -5.65
C GLY A 61 -9.44 0.22 -6.88
N ARG A 62 -8.70 0.90 -7.77
CA ARG A 62 -9.21 1.44 -9.05
C ARG A 62 -9.63 0.36 -10.05
N THR A 63 -8.97 -0.80 -10.00
CA THR A 63 -9.19 -1.92 -10.94
C THR A 63 -9.95 -3.09 -10.32
N ALA A 64 -10.21 -3.02 -9.01
CA ALA A 64 -10.81 -4.11 -8.26
C ALA A 64 -12.22 -4.41 -8.78
N PRO A 65 -12.59 -5.71 -8.92
CA PRO A 65 -13.91 -6.11 -9.39
C PRO A 65 -15.05 -5.49 -8.56
N GLU A 66 -16.03 -4.89 -9.23
CA GLU A 66 -17.12 -4.15 -8.57
C GLU A 66 -17.98 -5.03 -7.65
N ASP A 67 -18.10 -6.32 -7.95
CA ASP A 67 -18.84 -7.31 -7.14
C ASP A 67 -18.36 -7.33 -5.69
N LEU A 68 -17.06 -7.10 -5.45
CA LEU A 68 -16.45 -7.01 -4.12
C LEU A 68 -16.99 -5.89 -3.25
N PHE A 69 -17.73 -4.94 -3.83
CA PHE A 69 -18.23 -3.75 -3.13
C PHE A 69 -19.76 -3.67 -3.14
N THR A 70 -20.43 -4.62 -3.80
CA THR A 70 -21.91 -4.69 -3.79
C THR A 70 -22.44 -5.14 -2.42
N PRO A 71 -23.66 -4.74 -2.00
CA PRO A 71 -24.27 -5.25 -0.78
C PRO A 71 -24.39 -6.79 -0.75
N SER A 72 -24.14 -7.40 0.41
CA SER A 72 -24.39 -8.84 0.63
C SER A 72 -25.67 -9.04 1.46
N ALA A 73 -26.34 -10.17 1.24
CA ALA A 73 -27.44 -10.63 2.10
C ALA A 73 -26.94 -11.24 3.43
N HIS A 74 -25.65 -11.53 3.54
CA HIS A 74 -25.02 -12.09 4.73
C HIS A 74 -24.21 -11.02 5.47
N LYS A 75 -23.98 -11.23 6.77
CA LYS A 75 -23.09 -10.37 7.56
C LYS A 75 -21.65 -10.60 7.14
N ASP A 76 -21.12 -9.69 6.33
CA ASP A 76 -19.73 -9.66 5.90
C ASP A 76 -18.95 -8.55 6.64
N VAL A 77 -17.73 -8.26 6.18
CA VAL A 77 -16.90 -7.19 6.72
C VAL A 77 -17.63 -5.85 6.80
N TYR A 78 -18.49 -5.49 5.83
CA TYR A 78 -19.22 -4.23 5.87
C TYR A 78 -20.23 -4.20 7.00
N ALA A 79 -20.97 -5.29 7.22
CA ALA A 79 -21.85 -5.37 8.37
C ALA A 79 -21.07 -5.33 9.70
N ASN A 80 -19.85 -5.90 9.72
CA ASN A 80 -19.01 -5.96 10.92
C ASN A 80 -18.45 -4.57 11.31
N VAL A 81 -17.97 -3.77 10.36
CA VAL A 81 -17.38 -2.45 10.63
C VAL A 81 -18.33 -1.26 10.42
N GLU A 82 -19.62 -1.51 10.18
CA GLU A 82 -20.62 -0.46 9.89
C GLU A 82 -20.69 0.61 10.98
N HIS A 83 -20.59 0.21 12.24
CA HIS A 83 -20.61 1.14 13.37
C HIS A 83 -19.42 2.10 13.37
N ALA A 84 -18.26 1.70 12.83
CA ALA A 84 -17.05 2.50 12.78
C ALA A 84 -16.97 3.38 11.51
N LEU A 85 -17.31 2.83 10.35
CA LEU A 85 -17.07 3.46 9.06
C LEU A 85 -18.36 3.82 8.28
N GLY A 86 -19.48 3.20 8.62
CA GLY A 86 -20.77 3.44 7.97
C GLY A 86 -21.46 4.74 8.40
N PRO A 87 -22.69 4.99 7.91
CA PRO A 87 -23.45 4.14 6.98
C PRO A 87 -22.91 4.17 5.54
N TRP A 88 -23.34 3.20 4.72
CA TRP A 88 -22.90 3.05 3.32
C TRP A 88 -23.85 3.75 2.34
N SER A 89 -23.33 4.70 1.56
CA SER A 89 -24.10 5.49 0.56
C SER A 89 -23.98 4.95 -0.87
N GLY A 90 -23.06 4.02 -1.13
CA GLY A 90 -22.87 3.41 -2.44
C GLY A 90 -21.62 2.54 -2.56
N ILE A 91 -21.39 2.04 -3.77
CA ILE A 91 -20.26 1.17 -4.13
C ILE A 91 -18.92 1.87 -3.86
N GLU A 92 -18.80 3.15 -4.20
CA GLU A 92 -17.56 3.91 -4.01
C GLU A 92 -17.17 4.02 -2.53
N GLN A 93 -18.14 4.29 -1.65
CA GLN A 93 -17.85 4.35 -0.21
C GLN A 93 -17.49 2.97 0.34
N ARG A 94 -18.13 1.90 -0.13
CA ARG A 94 -17.76 0.52 0.24
C ARG A 94 -16.37 0.15 -0.27
N ARG A 95 -15.98 0.59 -1.46
CA ARG A 95 -14.64 0.42 -2.00
C ARG A 95 -13.61 1.12 -1.12
N ALA A 96 -13.79 2.40 -0.84
CA ALA A 96 -12.89 3.16 0.04
C ALA A 96 -12.84 2.59 1.47
N ALA A 97 -13.98 2.13 2.01
CA ALA A 97 -14.02 1.47 3.31
C ALA A 97 -13.26 0.14 3.33
N MET A 98 -13.32 -0.65 2.25
CA MET A 98 -12.51 -1.86 2.12
C MET A 98 -11.01 -1.53 2.14
N LEU A 99 -10.58 -0.47 1.43
CA LEU A 99 -9.18 -0.04 1.47
C LEU A 99 -8.76 0.37 2.89
N GLU A 100 -9.61 1.09 3.62
CA GLU A 100 -9.33 1.45 5.01
C GLU A 100 -9.21 0.22 5.93
N VAL A 101 -10.13 -0.75 5.79
CA VAL A 101 -10.04 -2.02 6.54
C VAL A 101 -8.75 -2.75 6.20
N MET A 102 -8.40 -2.88 4.93
CA MET A 102 -7.19 -3.56 4.49
C MET A 102 -5.92 -2.85 4.95
N ARG A 103 -5.90 -1.51 4.94
CA ARG A 103 -4.80 -0.69 5.48
C ARG A 103 -4.59 -0.97 6.96
N VAL A 104 -5.65 -0.93 7.77
CA VAL A 104 -5.54 -1.17 9.21
C VAL A 104 -5.16 -2.63 9.50
N LEU A 105 -5.82 -3.58 8.83
CA LEU A 105 -5.57 -5.00 9.02
C LEU A 105 -4.12 -5.37 8.67
N ALA A 106 -3.57 -4.89 7.56
CA ALA A 106 -2.17 -5.13 7.20
C ALA A 106 -1.20 -4.58 8.26
N GLY A 107 -1.54 -3.45 8.90
CA GLY A 107 -0.79 -2.93 10.03
C GLY A 107 -0.75 -3.92 11.19
N PHE A 108 -1.92 -4.42 11.61
CA PHE A 108 -2.03 -5.40 12.68
C PHE A 108 -1.27 -6.70 12.42
N GLU A 109 -1.43 -7.25 11.22
CA GLU A 109 -0.95 -8.58 10.87
C GLU A 109 0.56 -8.61 10.61
N SER A 110 1.10 -7.61 9.91
CA SER A 110 2.49 -7.66 9.43
C SER A 110 3.24 -6.34 9.51
N SER A 111 2.60 -5.25 9.97
CA SER A 111 3.11 -3.89 9.77
C SER A 111 3.35 -3.57 8.29
N TRP A 112 2.37 -3.92 7.44
CA TRP A 112 2.39 -3.70 5.98
C TRP A 112 3.52 -4.41 5.23
N ASN A 113 4.08 -5.46 5.83
CA ASN A 113 5.20 -6.18 5.25
C ASN A 113 4.72 -7.28 4.30
N TRP A 114 4.91 -7.06 3.00
CA TRP A 114 4.60 -8.04 1.95
C TRP A 114 5.38 -9.35 2.08
N ASP A 115 6.58 -9.32 2.63
CA ASP A 115 7.43 -10.51 2.77
C ASP A 115 7.15 -11.31 4.05
N ALA A 116 6.24 -10.84 4.90
CA ALA A 116 5.92 -11.47 6.18
C ALA A 116 5.46 -12.93 6.03
N GLY A 117 5.66 -13.72 7.08
CA GLY A 117 5.49 -15.18 7.05
C GLY A 117 6.80 -15.91 6.76
N ARG A 118 6.72 -17.24 6.61
CA ARG A 118 7.89 -18.16 6.61
C ARG A 118 9.02 -17.78 5.66
N ASP A 119 10.23 -18.04 6.15
CA ASP A 119 11.43 -18.26 5.37
C ASP A 119 11.42 -19.68 4.77
N MET A 120 11.24 -19.77 3.45
CA MET A 120 11.15 -21.04 2.72
C MET A 120 12.45 -21.85 2.77
N THR A 121 13.56 -21.27 3.25
CA THR A 121 14.85 -21.97 3.39
C THR A 121 14.94 -22.84 4.65
N ASN A 122 13.98 -22.75 5.58
CA ASN A 122 13.98 -23.56 6.80
C ASN A 122 13.15 -24.85 6.64
N PRO A 123 13.78 -26.05 6.63
CA PRO A 123 13.09 -27.33 6.45
C PRO A 123 12.29 -27.82 7.67
N ARG A 124 12.36 -27.15 8.83
CA ARG A 124 11.70 -27.59 10.09
C ARG A 124 10.31 -27.00 10.35
N SER A 125 9.73 -26.25 9.41
CA SER A 125 8.48 -25.53 9.62
C SER A 125 7.26 -26.26 9.05
N VAL A 126 6.16 -26.20 9.82
CA VAL A 126 4.78 -26.72 9.66
C VAL A 126 4.22 -26.81 8.21
N ALA A 127 3.13 -27.57 8.08
CA ALA A 127 2.41 -27.80 6.82
C ALA A 127 2.07 -26.49 6.09
N ALA A 128 2.46 -26.39 4.82
CA ALA A 128 2.28 -25.19 4.00
C ALA A 128 0.82 -24.72 3.87
N ALA A 129 -0.16 -25.61 4.09
CA ALA A 129 -1.56 -25.27 4.01
C ALA A 129 -2.03 -24.28 5.09
N THR A 130 -1.55 -24.41 6.33
CA THR A 130 -2.09 -23.67 7.49
C THR A 130 -1.24 -22.47 7.90
N MET A 131 -0.28 -22.10 7.07
CA MET A 131 0.70 -21.11 7.43
C MET A 131 0.39 -19.78 6.75
N GLU A 132 0.31 -18.75 7.59
CA GLU A 132 -0.05 -17.40 7.21
C GLU A 132 1.13 -16.66 6.55
N ALA A 133 0.86 -15.91 5.48
CA ALA A 133 1.89 -15.16 4.73
C ALA A 133 1.36 -13.84 4.16
N GLY A 134 2.31 -12.95 3.81
CA GLY A 134 2.03 -11.67 3.19
C GLY A 134 1.56 -10.59 4.16
N ALA A 135 1.19 -9.44 3.61
CA ALA A 135 0.82 -8.26 4.39
C ALA A 135 -0.39 -8.50 5.33
N TRP A 136 -1.29 -9.40 4.96
CA TRP A 136 -2.48 -9.75 5.73
C TRP A 136 -2.39 -11.08 6.48
N GLN A 137 -1.23 -11.75 6.43
CA GLN A 137 -1.03 -13.05 7.09
C GLN A 137 -2.21 -14.00 6.78
N ILE A 138 -2.36 -14.36 5.51
CA ILE A 138 -3.41 -15.29 5.01
C ILE A 138 -2.81 -16.64 4.59
N SER A 139 -3.55 -17.74 4.79
CA SER A 139 -3.10 -19.11 4.54
C SER A 139 -3.97 -19.83 3.53
N ALA A 140 -3.40 -20.87 2.91
CA ALA A 140 -4.08 -21.64 1.87
C ALA A 140 -5.28 -22.43 2.40
N ASP A 141 -5.34 -22.71 3.70
CA ASP A 141 -6.50 -23.34 4.35
C ASP A 141 -7.78 -22.54 4.10
N SER A 142 -7.69 -21.20 4.08
CA SER A 142 -8.84 -20.33 3.83
C SER A 142 -9.52 -20.53 2.47
N MET A 143 -8.87 -21.21 1.51
CA MET A 143 -9.50 -21.60 0.24
C MET A 143 -10.73 -22.50 0.43
N HIS A 144 -10.90 -23.14 1.58
CA HIS A 144 -12.08 -23.96 1.84
C HIS A 144 -13.36 -23.13 2.08
N PHE A 145 -13.25 -21.82 2.35
CA PHE A 145 -14.41 -20.97 2.63
C PHE A 145 -15.25 -20.62 1.39
N GLY A 146 -14.64 -20.59 0.20
CA GLY A 146 -15.32 -20.11 -1.00
C GLY A 146 -14.81 -20.77 -2.29
N LYS A 147 -15.75 -21.12 -3.18
CA LYS A 147 -15.41 -21.62 -4.53
C LYS A 147 -14.75 -20.54 -5.38
N ASP A 148 -15.13 -19.29 -5.17
CA ASP A 148 -14.55 -18.11 -5.80
C ASP A 148 -13.11 -17.86 -5.36
N LEU A 149 -12.75 -18.09 -4.09
CA LEU A 149 -11.37 -18.06 -3.61
C LEU A 149 -10.51 -19.10 -4.34
N ARG A 150 -10.96 -20.35 -4.41
CA ARG A 150 -10.25 -21.41 -5.17
C ARG A 150 -10.10 -21.05 -6.65
N ALA A 151 -11.15 -20.50 -7.26
CA ALA A 151 -11.12 -20.10 -8.66
C ALA A 151 -10.15 -18.93 -8.90
N LEU A 152 -10.08 -17.96 -7.98
CA LEU A 152 -9.10 -16.88 -8.01
C LEU A 152 -7.68 -17.42 -7.93
N VAL A 153 -7.42 -18.34 -7.00
CA VAL A 153 -6.10 -18.97 -6.83
C VAL A 153 -5.71 -19.75 -8.09
N LEU A 154 -6.58 -20.60 -8.63
CA LEU A 154 -6.29 -21.33 -9.86
C LEU A 154 -6.02 -20.38 -11.04
N ARG A 155 -6.75 -19.27 -11.14
CA ARG A 155 -6.57 -18.28 -12.21
C ARG A 155 -5.25 -17.51 -12.10
N GLN A 156 -4.85 -17.10 -10.89
CA GLN A 156 -3.70 -16.21 -10.68
C GLN A 156 -2.41 -16.94 -10.32
N VAL A 157 -2.51 -18.12 -9.70
CA VAL A 157 -1.38 -18.92 -9.22
C VAL A 157 -1.18 -20.18 -10.05
N GLY A 158 -2.25 -20.72 -10.67
CA GLY A 158 -2.20 -21.92 -11.50
C GLY A 158 -2.32 -23.25 -10.73
N THR A 159 -2.36 -23.21 -9.40
CA THR A 159 -2.33 -24.39 -8.52
C THR A 159 -2.91 -24.07 -7.15
N LEU A 160 -3.41 -25.08 -6.44
CA LEU A 160 -3.90 -24.97 -5.06
C LEU A 160 -2.83 -25.37 -4.03
N ASP A 161 -1.57 -25.56 -4.44
CA ASP A 161 -0.47 -25.85 -3.53
C ASP A 161 -0.24 -24.70 -2.54
N GLY A 162 -0.04 -25.05 -1.27
CA GLY A 162 0.12 -24.06 -0.19
C GLY A 162 1.39 -23.22 -0.30
N ASN A 163 2.50 -23.79 -0.79
CA ASN A 163 3.75 -23.02 -0.97
C ASN A 163 3.62 -22.04 -2.13
N ASP A 164 3.00 -22.47 -3.22
CA ASP A 164 2.74 -21.62 -4.37
C ASP A 164 1.77 -20.49 -4.03
N PHE A 165 0.73 -20.78 -3.25
CA PHE A 165 -0.16 -19.76 -2.70
C PHE A 165 0.60 -18.73 -1.86
N GLN A 166 1.39 -19.17 -0.88
CA GLN A 166 2.15 -18.25 -0.04
C GLN A 166 3.10 -17.39 -0.85
N ARG A 167 3.85 -18.00 -1.78
CA ARG A 167 4.73 -17.25 -2.68
C ARG A 167 3.95 -16.18 -3.45
N ALA A 168 2.78 -16.53 -3.99
CA ALA A 168 1.91 -15.58 -4.68
C ALA A 168 1.40 -14.46 -3.77
N THR A 169 1.02 -14.76 -2.51
CA THR A 169 0.57 -13.71 -1.57
C THR A 169 1.65 -12.69 -1.23
N LYS A 170 2.93 -13.06 -1.35
CA LYS A 170 4.08 -12.16 -1.15
C LYS A 170 4.52 -11.43 -2.41
N GLN A 171 4.36 -12.03 -3.60
CA GLN A 171 4.96 -11.54 -4.84
C GLN A 171 3.93 -10.92 -5.82
N ASN A 172 2.66 -11.32 -5.72
CA ASN A 172 1.57 -10.82 -6.54
C ASN A 172 0.60 -10.06 -5.63
N HIS A 173 0.91 -8.78 -5.37
CA HIS A 173 0.14 -7.96 -4.44
C HIS A 173 -1.30 -7.72 -4.91
N PRO A 174 -1.61 -7.50 -6.20
CA PRO A 174 -3.00 -7.47 -6.68
C PRO A 174 -3.79 -8.73 -6.34
N PHE A 175 -3.18 -9.92 -6.51
CA PHE A 175 -3.79 -11.17 -6.09
C PHE A 175 -4.01 -11.22 -4.57
N ALA A 176 -3.01 -10.86 -3.76
CA ALA A 176 -3.13 -10.85 -2.30
C ALA A 176 -4.27 -9.93 -1.82
N MET A 177 -4.37 -8.74 -2.42
CA MET A 177 -5.42 -7.76 -2.16
C MET A 177 -6.80 -8.26 -2.53
N GLU A 178 -6.97 -8.82 -3.74
CA GLU A 178 -8.25 -9.39 -4.15
C GLU A 178 -8.64 -10.58 -3.27
N TYR A 179 -7.69 -11.43 -2.92
CA TYR A 179 -7.93 -12.61 -2.09
C TYR A 179 -8.41 -12.24 -0.70
N VAL A 180 -7.71 -11.33 0.00
CA VAL A 180 -8.13 -10.90 1.34
C VAL A 180 -9.47 -10.16 1.31
N ALA A 181 -9.72 -9.34 0.29
CA ALA A 181 -11.01 -8.66 0.15
C ALA A 181 -12.15 -9.67 -0.01
N ARG A 182 -11.99 -10.67 -0.89
CA ARG A 182 -12.97 -11.77 -1.05
C ARG A 182 -13.15 -12.56 0.24
N LEU A 183 -12.06 -12.89 0.94
CA LEU A 183 -12.13 -13.61 2.20
C LEU A 183 -12.93 -12.83 3.25
N LEU A 184 -12.67 -11.53 3.40
CA LEU A 184 -13.41 -10.63 4.29
C LEU A 184 -14.90 -10.48 3.89
N ARG A 185 -15.23 -10.62 2.61
CA ARG A 185 -16.62 -10.69 2.13
C ARG A 185 -17.31 -12.00 2.52
N ILE A 186 -16.57 -13.10 2.67
CA ILE A 186 -17.10 -14.42 3.02
C ILE A 186 -17.18 -14.61 4.53
N THR A 187 -16.13 -14.23 5.26
CA THR A 187 -16.01 -14.42 6.70
C THR A 187 -15.02 -13.44 7.32
N VAL A 188 -15.40 -12.85 8.45
CA VAL A 188 -14.47 -12.10 9.30
C VAL A 188 -13.78 -12.98 10.33
N ASN A 189 -14.27 -14.22 10.53
CA ASN A 189 -13.79 -15.11 11.60
C ASN A 189 -12.38 -15.65 11.35
N HIS A 190 -11.88 -15.57 10.12
CA HIS A 190 -10.53 -16.01 9.77
C HIS A 190 -9.46 -14.96 10.12
N ASN A 191 -9.85 -13.69 10.31
CA ASN A 191 -8.94 -12.62 10.70
C ASN A 191 -9.24 -12.20 12.14
N GLY A 192 -8.42 -12.66 13.08
CA GLY A 192 -8.58 -12.38 14.52
C GLY A 192 -8.79 -10.88 14.84
N PRO A 193 -8.00 -9.95 14.28
CA PRO A 193 -8.19 -8.52 14.50
C PRO A 193 -9.54 -7.96 14.05
N VAL A 194 -10.11 -8.50 12.95
CA VAL A 194 -11.44 -8.09 12.46
C VAL A 194 -12.54 -8.73 13.31
N LYS A 195 -12.48 -10.05 13.51
CA LYS A 195 -13.43 -10.81 14.32
C LYS A 195 -13.62 -10.23 15.73
N ASP A 196 -12.51 -9.90 16.37
CA ASP A 196 -12.50 -9.41 17.76
C ASP A 196 -12.63 -7.88 17.85
N HIS A 197 -12.96 -7.19 16.74
CA HIS A 197 -13.16 -5.73 16.71
C HIS A 197 -11.92 -4.93 17.16
N LYS A 198 -10.72 -5.51 17.04
CA LYS A 198 -9.45 -4.87 17.43
C LYS A 198 -9.03 -3.77 16.46
N ILE A 199 -9.48 -3.86 15.21
CA ILE A 199 -9.21 -2.84 14.19
C ILE A 199 -10.07 -1.58 14.37
N ASP A 200 -11.25 -1.69 14.99
CA ASP A 200 -12.27 -0.63 14.98
C ASP A 200 -11.78 0.72 15.54
N PRO A 201 -11.00 0.78 16.65
CA PRO A 201 -10.47 2.05 17.16
C PRO A 201 -9.49 2.75 16.20
N TRP A 202 -8.98 2.04 15.19
CA TRP A 202 -7.98 2.50 14.24
C TRP A 202 -8.54 2.78 12.86
N LEU A 203 -9.79 2.36 12.61
CA LEU A 203 -10.53 2.71 11.40
C LEU A 203 -10.95 4.18 11.47
N ARG A 204 -10.77 4.91 10.37
CA ARG A 204 -11.09 6.33 10.32
C ARG A 204 -11.97 6.72 9.14
N LYS A 205 -13.03 7.48 9.42
CA LYS A 205 -13.92 8.05 8.39
C LYS A 205 -13.21 9.07 7.49
N ASP A 206 -12.23 9.81 8.02
CA ASP A 206 -11.45 10.75 7.22
C ASP A 206 -10.46 10.03 6.28
N ALA A 207 -9.95 8.85 6.66
CA ALA A 207 -9.17 8.00 5.76
C ALA A 207 -10.05 7.43 4.64
N VAL A 208 -11.29 7.03 4.92
CA VAL A 208 -12.27 6.65 3.88
C VAL A 208 -12.54 7.82 2.92
N ALA A 209 -12.71 9.04 3.44
CA ALA A 209 -12.90 10.22 2.60
C ALA A 209 -11.66 10.53 1.74
N GLU A 210 -10.46 10.34 2.27
CA GLU A 210 -9.21 10.49 1.53
C GLU A 210 -9.10 9.43 0.42
N PHE A 211 -9.38 8.15 0.70
CA PHE A 211 -9.42 7.10 -0.31
C PHE A 211 -10.45 7.37 -1.41
N LEU A 212 -11.64 7.88 -1.07
CA LEU A 212 -12.65 8.28 -2.06
C LEU A 212 -12.10 9.31 -3.04
N GLN A 213 -11.38 10.32 -2.54
CA GLN A 213 -10.77 11.35 -3.39
C GLN A 213 -9.69 10.74 -4.29
N LEU A 214 -8.78 9.95 -3.70
CA LEU A 214 -7.66 9.33 -4.41
C LEU A 214 -8.11 8.30 -5.47
N LEU A 215 -9.23 7.61 -5.25
CA LEU A 215 -9.81 6.69 -6.22
C LEU A 215 -10.47 7.42 -7.42
N ALA A 216 -10.94 8.65 -7.21
CA ALA A 216 -11.56 9.48 -8.25
C ALA A 216 -10.52 10.29 -9.07
N GLU A 217 -9.27 10.35 -8.62
CA GLU A 217 -8.19 10.95 -9.38
C GLU A 217 -7.90 10.14 -10.65
N PRO A 218 -7.66 10.82 -11.80
CA PRO A 218 -7.37 10.17 -13.07
C PRO A 218 -6.07 9.35 -13.08
#